data_AF-A0A7C6ZS48-F1
#
_entry.id   AF-A0A7C6ZS48-F1
#
_cell.length_a   1.000
_cell.length_b   1.000
_cell.length_c   1.000
_cell.angle_alpha   90.00
_cell.angle_beta   90.00
_cell.angle_gamma   90.00
#
_symmetry.space_group_name_H-M   'P 1'
#
loop_
_entity.id
_entity.type
_entity.pdbx_description
1 polymer ?
#
loop_
_entity_poly.entity_id
_entity_poly.type
_entity_poly.pdbx_seq_one_letter_code
_entity_poly.pdbx_strand_id
1 'polypeptide(L)'
;MNKINRLVFGGVIGLMAGFSFHLAVLPFVAESIFPNALGDLYASMNPATFWLLAVWMTAGAAAAQAGGAHRGSLIFGAGGLVAAALLGLGMVAGGDNWPAPLICVLTGALYGGGAGLLVGAGFGPITEE
;
A
#
# COMPACT_ATOMS: atom_id res chain seq x y z
N MET A 1 15.10 11.19 17.10
CA MET A 1 15.13 11.56 15.66
C MET A 1 14.17 12.71 15.42
N ASN A 2 14.59 13.77 14.72
CA ASN A 2 13.72 14.93 14.45
C ASN A 2 12.52 14.53 13.55
N LYS A 3 11.37 15.18 13.77
CA LYS A 3 10.10 15.04 13.05
C LYS A 3 10.26 15.04 11.53
N ILE A 4 11.10 15.92 10.99
CA ILE A 4 11.35 15.99 9.54
C ILE A 4 11.96 14.68 9.02
N ASN A 5 12.94 14.11 9.74
CA ASN A 5 13.58 12.85 9.34
C ASN A 5 12.57 11.69 9.39
N ARG A 6 11.66 11.66 10.39
CA ARG A 6 10.61 10.63 10.45
C ARG A 6 9.70 10.69 9.21
N LEU A 7 9.27 11.88 8.81
CA LEU A 7 8.45 12.07 7.61
C LEU A 7 9.18 11.65 6.34
N VAL A 8 10.43 12.09 6.17
CA VAL A 8 11.22 11.78 4.96
C VAL A 8 11.49 10.29 4.86
N PHE A 9 12.03 9.65 5.90
CA PHE A 9 12.31 8.21 5.87
C PHE A 9 11.04 7.37 5.80
N GLY A 10 9.99 7.75 6.53
CA GLY A 10 8.68 7.11 6.42
C GLY A 10 8.12 7.19 5.01
N GLY A 11 8.23 8.36 4.37
CA GLY A 11 7.82 8.55 2.98
C GLY A 11 8.60 7.68 2.00
N VAL A 12 9.93 7.58 2.15
CA VAL A 12 10.77 6.71 1.31
C VAL A 12 10.39 5.23 1.48
N ILE A 13 10.17 4.77 2.72
CA ILE A 13 9.73 3.40 2.97
C ILE A 13 8.32 3.18 2.38
N GLY A 14 7.45 4.17 2.54
CA GLY A 14 6.14 4.22 1.90
C GLY A 14 6.23 3.98 0.41
N LEU A 15 7.03 4.79 -0.28
CA LEU A 15 7.26 4.69 -1.72
C LEU A 15 7.80 3.31 -2.13
N MET A 16 8.78 2.76 -1.39
CA MET A 16 9.32 1.41 -1.65
C MET A 16 8.29 0.29 -1.44
N ALA A 17 7.44 0.41 -0.43
CA ALA A 17 6.33 -0.51 -0.22
C ALA A 17 5.30 -0.40 -1.36
N GLY A 18 4.99 0.81 -1.82
CA GLY A 18 4.10 1.02 -2.96
C GLY A 18 4.65 0.39 -4.25
N PHE A 19 5.94 0.54 -4.53
CA PHE A 19 6.60 -0.13 -5.65
C PHE A 19 6.53 -1.65 -5.51
N SER A 20 6.82 -2.19 -4.33
CA SER A 20 6.80 -3.63 -4.07
C SER A 20 5.38 -4.21 -4.18
N PHE A 21 4.38 -3.49 -3.65
CA PHE A 21 2.97 -3.85 -3.78
C PHE A 21 2.57 -3.92 -5.25
N HIS A 22 2.86 -2.84 -5.99
CA HIS A 22 2.44 -2.68 -7.36
C HIS A 22 3.13 -3.69 -8.29
N LEU A 23 4.46 -3.84 -8.20
CA LEU A 23 5.21 -4.63 -9.18
C LEU A 23 5.33 -6.13 -8.85
N ALA A 24 5.19 -6.51 -7.57
CA ALA A 24 5.43 -7.89 -7.14
C ALA A 24 4.23 -8.50 -6.43
N VAL A 25 3.79 -7.90 -5.32
CA VAL A 25 2.81 -8.55 -4.43
C VAL A 25 1.45 -8.71 -5.12
N LEU A 26 0.93 -7.63 -5.72
CA LEU A 26 -0.37 -7.67 -6.36
C LEU A 26 -0.39 -8.59 -7.60
N PRO A 27 0.58 -8.52 -8.54
CA PRO A 27 0.67 -9.47 -9.63
C PRO A 27 0.77 -10.92 -9.18
N PHE A 28 1.59 -11.21 -8.16
CA PHE A 28 1.76 -12.57 -7.63
C PHE A 28 0.46 -13.14 -7.04
N VAL A 29 -0.27 -12.33 -6.26
CA VAL A 29 -1.55 -12.75 -5.68
C VAL A 29 -2.62 -12.88 -6.77
N ALA A 30 -2.64 -11.97 -7.74
CA ALA A 30 -3.58 -12.03 -8.85
C ALA A 30 -3.33 -13.23 -9.76
N GLU A 31 -2.08 -13.55 -10.08
CA GLU A 31 -1.70 -14.77 -10.83
C GLU A 31 -2.18 -16.03 -10.13
N SER A 32 -2.02 -16.08 -8.80
CA SER A 32 -2.41 -17.25 -7.99
C SER A 32 -3.92 -17.47 -7.91
N ILE A 33 -4.72 -16.41 -8.03
CA ILE A 33 -6.18 -16.49 -7.79
C ILE A 33 -6.99 -16.31 -9.08
N PHE A 34 -6.54 -15.45 -10.01
CA PHE A 34 -7.18 -15.16 -11.30
C PHE A 34 -6.16 -15.06 -12.44
N PRO A 35 -5.53 -16.17 -12.86
CA PRO A 35 -4.49 -16.15 -13.89
C PRO A 35 -4.97 -15.57 -15.23
N ASN A 36 -6.27 -15.71 -15.53
CA ASN A 36 -6.88 -15.21 -16.76
C ASN A 36 -7.04 -13.69 -16.80
N ALA A 37 -6.95 -12.99 -15.65
CA ALA A 37 -7.16 -11.54 -15.54
C ALA A 37 -5.84 -10.75 -15.41
N LEU A 38 -4.68 -11.41 -15.53
CA LEU A 38 -3.36 -10.79 -15.43
C LEU A 38 -3.13 -9.67 -16.46
N GLY A 39 -3.59 -9.88 -17.70
CA GLY A 39 -3.47 -8.87 -18.76
C GLY A 39 -4.19 -7.56 -18.41
N ASP A 40 -5.43 -7.68 -17.91
CA ASP A 40 -6.25 -6.54 -17.50
C ASP A 40 -5.67 -5.83 -16.27
N LEU A 41 -5.08 -6.60 -15.34
CA LEU A 41 -4.36 -6.06 -14.20
C LEU A 41 -3.17 -5.20 -14.66
N TYR A 42 -2.30 -5.71 -15.52
CA TYR A 42 -1.15 -4.95 -16.02
C TYR A 42 -1.57 -3.71 -16.82
N ALA A 43 -2.64 -3.80 -17.62
CA ALA A 43 -3.19 -2.67 -18.35
C ALA A 43 -3.69 -1.56 -17.39
N SER A 44 -4.31 -1.95 -16.28
CA SER A 44 -4.84 -1.02 -15.27
C SER A 44 -3.74 -0.45 -14.36
N MET A 45 -2.65 -1.17 -14.17
CA MET A 45 -1.54 -0.76 -13.32
C MET A 45 -0.74 0.41 -13.89
N ASN A 46 -0.51 0.43 -15.22
CA ASN A 46 0.32 1.45 -15.87
C ASN A 46 -0.16 2.91 -15.63
N PRO A 47 -1.43 3.28 -15.86
CA PRO A 47 -1.89 4.63 -15.55
C PRO A 47 -1.95 4.91 -14.04
N ALA A 48 -1.95 3.86 -13.20
CA ALA A 48 -2.15 3.99 -11.77
C ALA A 48 -0.86 4.17 -10.96
N THR A 49 0.30 3.89 -11.53
CA THR A 49 1.57 3.83 -10.81
C THR A 49 1.84 5.10 -10.00
N PHE A 50 1.74 6.29 -10.59
CA PHE A 50 2.13 7.54 -9.91
C PHE A 50 1.26 7.89 -8.71
N TRP A 51 -0.07 7.85 -8.86
CA TRP A 51 -0.96 8.20 -7.76
C TRP A 51 -0.94 7.13 -6.66
N LEU A 52 -0.78 5.86 -7.03
CA LEU A 52 -0.68 4.77 -6.08
C LEU A 52 0.58 4.93 -5.23
N LEU A 53 1.73 5.22 -5.84
CA LEU A 53 2.96 5.51 -5.10
C LEU A 53 2.81 6.70 -4.16
N ALA A 54 2.07 7.75 -4.55
CA ALA A 54 1.79 8.89 -3.68
C ALA A 54 0.96 8.49 -2.44
N VAL A 55 -0.05 7.63 -2.59
CA VAL A 55 -0.83 7.09 -1.46
C VAL A 55 0.07 6.30 -0.51
N TRP A 56 0.94 5.44 -1.02
CA TRP A 56 1.85 4.66 -0.19
C TRP A 56 2.92 5.52 0.50
N MET A 57 3.46 6.52 -0.20
CA MET A 57 4.41 7.49 0.36
C MET A 57 3.78 8.26 1.52
N THR A 58 2.58 8.80 1.32
CA THR A 58 1.87 9.56 2.37
C THR A 58 1.50 8.67 3.57
N ALA A 59 1.04 7.45 3.33
CA ALA A 59 0.78 6.47 4.38
C ALA A 59 2.04 6.16 5.19
N GLY A 60 3.20 6.05 4.53
CA GLY A 60 4.47 5.75 5.18
C GLY A 60 4.98 6.89 6.05
N ALA A 61 4.89 8.11 5.53
CA ALA A 61 5.17 9.32 6.30
C ALA A 61 4.27 9.41 7.54
N ALA A 62 2.96 9.15 7.38
CA ALA A 62 2.00 9.17 8.48
C ALA A 62 2.27 8.06 9.51
N ALA A 63 2.59 6.83 9.07
CA ALA A 63 2.91 5.71 9.96
C ALA A 63 4.19 5.96 10.77
N ALA A 64 5.23 6.49 10.13
CA ALA A 64 6.49 6.86 10.79
C ALA A 64 6.30 8.04 11.77
N GLN A 65 5.44 8.99 11.40
CA GLN A 65 5.09 10.13 12.23
C GLN A 65 4.33 9.70 13.48
N ALA A 66 3.36 8.79 13.36
CA ALA A 66 2.61 8.27 14.50
C ALA A 66 3.46 7.38 15.41
N GLY A 67 4.36 6.58 14.81
CA GLY A 67 5.23 5.66 15.54
C GLY A 67 4.48 4.50 16.19
N GLY A 68 5.23 3.48 16.59
CA GLY A 68 4.71 2.27 17.24
C GLY A 68 4.06 1.29 16.27
N ALA A 69 4.31 -0.01 16.48
CA ALA A 69 3.91 -1.08 15.56
C ALA A 69 2.39 -1.10 15.30
N HIS A 70 1.57 -1.04 16.34
CA HIS A 70 0.11 -1.10 16.21
C HIS A 70 -0.45 0.08 15.40
N ARG A 71 -0.05 1.32 15.71
CA ARG A 71 -0.52 2.51 14.99
C ARG A 71 0.02 2.54 13.56
N GLY A 72 1.28 2.18 13.36
CA GLY A 72 1.89 2.06 12.04
C GLY A 72 1.15 1.04 11.16
N SER A 73 0.83 -0.13 11.71
CA SER A 73 0.04 -1.17 11.03
C SER A 73 -1.33 -0.65 10.58
N LEU A 74 -2.06 0.03 11.46
CA LEU A 74 -3.37 0.58 11.13
C LEU A 74 -3.30 1.66 10.03
N ILE A 75 -2.38 2.62 10.16
CA ILE A 75 -2.25 3.73 9.21
C ILE A 75 -1.82 3.20 7.83
N PHE A 76 -0.80 2.35 7.80
CA PHE A 76 -0.27 1.83 6.55
C PHE A 76 -1.20 0.80 5.92
N GLY A 77 -1.91 -0.01 6.73
CA GLY A 77 -2.98 -0.88 6.30
C GLY A 77 -4.16 -0.14 5.69
N ALA A 78 -4.58 0.98 6.30
CA ALA A 78 -5.59 1.86 5.71
C ALA A 78 -5.11 2.48 4.38
N GLY A 79 -3.85 2.92 4.31
CA GLY A 79 -3.24 3.39 3.06
C GLY A 79 -3.24 2.33 1.95
N GLY A 80 -2.85 1.09 2.28
CA GLY A 80 -2.88 -0.03 1.36
C GLY A 80 -4.30 -0.42 0.93
N LEU A 81 -5.27 -0.36 1.85
CA LEU A 81 -6.68 -0.57 1.55
C LEU A 81 -7.20 0.47 0.55
N VAL A 82 -6.94 1.76 0.81
CA VAL A 82 -7.38 2.85 -0.09
C VAL A 82 -6.72 2.73 -1.45
N ALA A 83 -5.40 2.52 -1.49
CA ALA A 83 -4.66 2.36 -2.75
C ALA A 83 -5.22 1.22 -3.59
N ALA A 84 -5.48 0.08 -2.96
CA ALA A 84 -5.92 -1.11 -3.67
C ALA A 84 -7.43 -1.10 -3.98
N ALA A 85 -8.26 -0.46 -3.16
CA ALA A 85 -9.66 -0.19 -3.49
C ALA A 85 -9.78 0.67 -4.75
N LEU A 86 -9.03 1.77 -4.82
CA LEU A 86 -9.03 2.66 -5.98
C LEU A 86 -8.53 1.95 -7.24
N LEU A 87 -7.49 1.13 -7.13
CA LEU A 87 -6.97 0.34 -8.24
C LEU A 87 -7.99 -0.69 -8.72
N GLY A 88 -8.57 -1.45 -7.80
CA GLY A 88 -9.57 -2.47 -8.10
C GLY A 88 -10.86 -1.89 -8.70
N LEU A 89 -11.32 -0.73 -8.21
CA LEU A 89 -12.43 -0.01 -8.83
C LEU A 89 -12.10 0.46 -10.26
N GLY A 90 -10.87 0.90 -10.50
CA GLY A 90 -10.39 1.22 -11.84
C GLY A 90 -10.43 0.02 -12.78
N MET A 91 -10.11 -1.18 -12.28
CA MET A 91 -10.20 -2.43 -13.06
C MET A 91 -11.64 -2.80 -13.42
N VAL A 92 -12.59 -2.62 -12.51
CA VAL A 92 -14.03 -2.87 -12.77
C VAL A 92 -14.63 -1.81 -13.69
N ALA A 93 -14.16 -0.57 -13.62
CA ALA A 93 -14.59 0.47 -14.56
C ALA A 93 -14.11 0.21 -16.00
N GLY A 94 -13.04 -0.58 -16.18
CA GLY A 94 -12.45 -0.94 -17.46
C GLY A 94 -12.83 -2.33 -18.01
N GLY A 95 -13.55 -3.16 -17.26
CA GLY A 95 -13.95 -4.51 -17.68
C GLY A 95 -14.81 -5.27 -16.65
N ASP A 96 -15.23 -6.49 -16.97
CA ASP A 96 -16.18 -7.28 -16.14
C ASP A 96 -15.53 -8.07 -14.98
N ASN A 97 -14.38 -7.62 -14.48
CA ASN A 97 -13.58 -8.33 -13.47
C ASN A 97 -14.02 -7.99 -12.03
N TRP A 98 -15.27 -8.28 -11.69
CA TRP A 98 -15.87 -8.05 -10.37
C TRP A 98 -15.14 -8.65 -9.15
N PRO A 99 -14.37 -9.75 -9.28
CA PRO A 99 -13.55 -10.24 -8.17
C PRO A 99 -12.28 -9.41 -7.90
N ALA A 100 -11.81 -8.61 -8.87
CA ALA A 100 -10.56 -7.87 -8.76
C ALA A 100 -10.52 -6.84 -7.61
N PRO A 101 -11.58 -6.06 -7.33
CA PRO A 101 -11.60 -5.14 -6.19
C PRO A 101 -11.40 -5.85 -4.85
N LEU A 102 -12.04 -7.00 -4.65
CA LEU A 102 -11.96 -7.72 -3.38
C LEU A 102 -10.52 -8.20 -3.13
N ILE A 103 -9.88 -8.77 -4.15
CA ILE A 103 -8.48 -9.20 -4.04
C ILE A 103 -7.57 -8.02 -3.82
N CYS A 104 -7.70 -6.96 -4.63
CA CYS A 104 -6.86 -5.78 -4.47
C CYS A 104 -6.98 -5.26 -3.03
N VAL A 105 -8.20 -5.06 -2.54
CA VAL A 105 -8.45 -4.58 -1.17
C VAL A 105 -7.83 -5.50 -0.11
N LEU A 106 -8.04 -6.82 -0.21
CA LEU A 106 -7.48 -7.77 0.75
C LEU A 106 -5.95 -7.79 0.72
N THR A 107 -5.36 -7.87 -0.47
CA THR A 107 -3.90 -7.83 -0.64
C THR A 107 -3.32 -6.52 -0.15
N GLY A 108 -3.94 -5.39 -0.48
CA GLY A 108 -3.53 -4.06 -0.06
C GLY A 108 -3.60 -3.88 1.45
N ALA A 109 -4.70 -4.31 2.07
CA ALA A 109 -4.88 -4.23 3.52
C ALA A 109 -3.89 -5.13 4.28
N LEU A 110 -3.68 -6.37 3.83
CA LEU A 110 -2.75 -7.31 4.47
C LEU A 110 -1.30 -6.88 4.29
N TYR A 111 -0.91 -6.51 3.07
CA TYR A 111 0.43 -6.03 2.78
C TYR A 111 0.72 -4.71 3.50
N GLY A 112 -0.23 -3.76 3.47
CA GLY A 112 -0.14 -2.50 4.20
C GLY A 112 -0.08 -2.71 5.71
N GLY A 113 -0.90 -3.60 6.26
CA GLY A 113 -0.86 -3.93 7.69
C GLY A 113 0.49 -4.51 8.12
N GLY A 114 1.03 -5.45 7.34
CA GLY A 114 2.34 -6.08 7.58
C GLY A 114 3.50 -5.10 7.44
N ALA A 115 3.55 -4.34 6.35
CA ALA A 115 4.59 -3.32 6.14
C ALA A 115 4.49 -2.21 7.20
N GLY A 116 3.28 -1.83 7.61
CA GLY A 116 3.03 -0.84 8.67
C GLY A 116 3.51 -1.28 10.05
N LEU A 117 3.45 -2.58 10.36
CA LEU A 117 4.08 -3.12 11.57
C LEU A 117 5.59 -2.86 11.56
N LEU A 118 6.25 -3.12 10.44
CA LEU A 118 7.70 -2.94 10.29
C LEU A 118 8.08 -1.46 10.33
N VAL A 119 7.36 -0.61 9.59
CA VAL A 119 7.57 0.85 9.60
C VAL A 119 7.35 1.39 11.00
N GLY A 120 6.17 1.18 11.58
CA GLY A 120 5.82 1.71 12.90
C GLY A 120 6.77 1.25 14.01
N ALA A 121 7.20 -0.01 13.98
CA ALA A 121 8.19 -0.53 14.92
C ALA A 121 9.57 0.14 14.76
N GLY A 122 10.02 0.37 13.52
CA GLY A 122 11.32 0.96 13.23
C GLY A 122 11.51 2.41 13.71
N PHE A 123 10.41 3.18 13.85
CA PHE A 123 10.46 4.57 14.30
C PHE A 123 10.21 4.75 15.81
N GLY A 124 9.80 3.70 16.52
CA GLY A 124 9.44 3.75 17.95
C GLY A 124 8.21 4.64 18.26
N PRO A 125 7.63 4.54 19.47
CA PRO A 125 6.57 5.44 19.90
C PRO A 125 7.07 6.89 19.99
N ILE A 126 6.18 7.87 19.76
CA ILE A 126 6.49 9.27 20.11
C ILE A 126 6.40 9.34 21.64
N THR A 127 7.54 9.40 22.31
CA THR A 127 7.61 9.89 23.69
C THR A 127 7.67 11.40 23.60
N GLU A 128 6.68 12.08 24.18
CA GLU A 128 6.73 13.53 24.37
C GLU A 128 7.92 13.85 25.29
N GLU A 129 8.87 14.66 24.80
CA GLU A 129 9.82 15.40 25.64
C GLU A 129 9.23 16.79 25.91
#